data_AF-A0A967QD43-F1
#
_entry.id   AF-A0A967QD43-F1
#
_cell.length_a   1.000
_cell.length_b   1.000
_cell.length_c   1.000
_cell.angle_alpha   90.00
_cell.angle_beta   90.00
_cell.angle_gamma   90.00
#
_symmetry.space_group_name_H-M   'P 1'
#
loop_
_entity.id
_entity.type
_entity.pdbx_description
1 polymer ?
#
loop_
_entity_poly.entity_id
_entity_poly.type
_entity_poly.pdbx_seq_one_letter_code
_entity_poly.pdbx_strand_id
1 'polypeptide(L)'
;MTDEFRSAIDDARQRVVAVVEPSCPTTAFLEALRTEVERALGDPSSVPYPELADPDRYWEATVKPQTQSIRSSVIEIAEWLEQRIITTMEVAETDLKSMVDAAAADPGLDPDATRTELAAAVDERCIALHHQMAEVTTVLPRELPVHQARQTAADAMRAVASADVEGLKAAYMRDAGGDEDHQRFAEQQWSETFAERVAHREAMLAGSPPWRHQELALVGYERALADVEHAVDAIATRLQVPLTELPGLLMARFDESVTLPA
;
A
#
# COMPACT_ATOMS: atom_id res chain seq x y z
N MET A 1 -24.37 -4.84 -16.71
CA MET A 1 -22.90 -4.84 -16.87
C MET A 1 -22.21 -3.81 -15.98
N THR A 2 -22.58 -2.52 -16.02
CA THR A 2 -21.88 -1.50 -15.22
C THR A 2 -21.89 -1.78 -13.71
N ASP A 3 -22.97 -2.34 -13.19
CA ASP A 3 -23.10 -2.67 -11.76
C ASP A 3 -22.28 -3.91 -11.35
N GLU A 4 -21.96 -4.81 -12.29
CA GLU A 4 -21.20 -6.04 -12.00
C GLU A 4 -19.72 -5.74 -11.76
N PHE A 5 -19.11 -4.88 -12.58
CA PHE A 5 -17.74 -4.43 -12.38
C PHE A 5 -17.57 -3.73 -11.04
N ARG A 6 -18.44 -2.76 -10.75
CA ARG A 6 -18.39 -2.01 -9.50
C ARG A 6 -18.60 -2.92 -8.29
N SER A 7 -19.57 -3.84 -8.36
CA SER A 7 -19.78 -4.81 -7.29
C SER A 7 -18.57 -5.73 -7.06
N ALA A 8 -17.85 -6.14 -8.13
CA ALA A 8 -16.66 -6.95 -7.99
C ALA A 8 -15.50 -6.16 -7.36
N ILE A 9 -15.33 -4.89 -7.76
CA ILE A 9 -14.32 -3.97 -7.20
C ILE A 9 -14.60 -3.71 -5.72
N ASP A 10 -15.86 -3.48 -5.34
CA ASP A 10 -16.25 -3.25 -3.95
C ASP A 10 -16.05 -4.49 -3.07
N ASP A 11 -16.35 -5.69 -3.58
CA ASP A 11 -16.08 -6.96 -2.89
C ASP A 11 -14.57 -7.16 -2.72
N ALA A 12 -13.78 -6.96 -3.78
CA ALA A 12 -12.32 -7.02 -3.70
C ALA A 12 -11.78 -6.04 -2.65
N ARG A 13 -12.26 -4.78 -2.66
CA ARG A 13 -11.87 -3.76 -1.68
C ARG A 13 -12.13 -4.23 -0.25
N GLN A 14 -13.34 -4.75 0.03
CA GLN A 14 -13.69 -5.24 1.36
C GLN A 14 -12.79 -6.40 1.81
N ARG A 15 -12.47 -7.33 0.90
CA ARG A 15 -11.55 -8.44 1.19
C ARG A 15 -10.13 -7.97 1.45
N VAL A 16 -9.63 -7.01 0.66
CA VAL A 16 -8.31 -6.41 0.88
C VAL A 16 -8.26 -5.74 2.24
N VAL A 17 -9.26 -4.91 2.57
CA VAL A 17 -9.40 -4.25 3.87
C VAL A 17 -9.35 -5.26 5.02
N ALA A 18 -10.08 -6.38 4.90
CA ALA A 18 -10.10 -7.43 5.91
C ALA A 18 -8.74 -8.13 6.11
N VAL A 19 -7.82 -8.06 5.14
CA VAL A 19 -6.45 -8.57 5.26
C VAL A 19 -5.50 -7.51 5.84
N VAL A 20 -5.55 -6.29 5.29
CA VAL A 20 -4.55 -5.26 5.57
C VAL A 20 -4.79 -4.49 6.86
N GLU A 21 -6.04 -4.20 7.23
CA GLU A 21 -6.34 -3.44 8.45
C GLU A 21 -5.97 -4.20 9.73
N PRO A 22 -6.37 -5.49 9.91
CA PRO A 22 -6.02 -6.21 11.14
C PRO A 22 -4.53 -6.49 11.28
N SER A 23 -3.80 -6.50 10.16
CA SER A 23 -2.36 -6.71 10.12
C SER A 23 -1.55 -5.43 10.32
N CYS A 24 -2.20 -4.25 10.34
CA CYS A 24 -1.53 -2.98 10.50
C CYS A 24 -0.96 -2.83 11.92
N PRO A 25 0.34 -2.55 12.08
CA PRO A 25 0.90 -2.19 13.38
C PRO A 25 0.19 -0.97 13.96
N THR A 26 -0.31 -1.09 15.18
CA THR A 26 -0.96 0.02 15.92
C THR A 26 -0.01 0.58 16.97
N THR A 27 -0.24 1.80 17.43
CA THR A 27 0.52 2.40 18.54
C THR A 27 0.54 1.48 19.77
N ALA A 28 -0.61 0.94 20.16
CA ALA A 28 -0.72 0.03 21.31
C ALA A 28 0.09 -1.25 21.11
N PHE A 29 0.07 -1.81 19.90
CA PHE A 29 0.90 -2.97 19.56
C PHE A 29 2.40 -2.65 19.66
N LEU A 30 2.83 -1.51 19.12
CA LEU A 30 4.25 -1.11 19.17
C LEU A 30 4.72 -0.90 20.61
N GLU A 31 3.92 -0.25 21.46
CA GLU A 31 4.23 -0.08 22.88
C GLU A 31 4.34 -1.41 23.63
N ALA A 32 3.40 -2.33 23.38
CA ALA A 32 3.43 -3.68 23.95
C ALA A 32 4.67 -4.45 23.47
N LEU A 33 5.00 -4.38 22.17
CA LEU A 33 6.17 -5.01 21.59
C LEU A 33 7.46 -4.52 22.24
N ARG A 34 7.61 -3.20 22.45
CA ARG A 34 8.77 -2.63 23.14
C ARG A 34 8.92 -3.21 24.55
N THR A 35 7.83 -3.25 25.30
CA THR A 35 7.80 -3.78 26.67
C THR A 35 8.16 -5.27 26.70
N GLU A 36 7.63 -6.05 25.77
CA GLU A 36 7.89 -7.50 25.73
C GLU A 36 9.33 -7.80 25.30
N VAL A 37 9.90 -7.02 24.37
CA VAL A 37 11.32 -7.13 23.99
C VAL A 37 12.23 -6.82 25.17
N GLU A 38 11.94 -5.77 25.96
CA GLU A 38 12.70 -5.47 27.18
C GLU A 38 12.68 -6.64 28.18
N ARG A 39 11.53 -7.30 28.34
CA ARG A 39 11.41 -8.50 29.17
C ARG A 39 12.20 -9.67 28.60
N ALA A 40 12.12 -9.90 27.30
CA ALA A 40 12.83 -10.96 26.60
C ALA A 40 14.36 -10.80 26.72
N LEU A 41 14.87 -9.57 26.68
CA LEU A 41 16.29 -9.28 26.88
C LEU A 41 16.74 -9.53 28.32
N GLY A 42 15.88 -9.26 29.31
CA GLY A 42 16.19 -9.46 30.73
C GLY A 42 16.16 -10.93 31.15
N ASP A 43 15.13 -11.66 30.73
CA ASP A 43 14.96 -13.10 30.97
C ASP A 43 14.18 -13.76 29.81
N PRO A 44 14.88 -14.34 28.82
CA PRO A 44 14.25 -15.00 27.67
C PRO A 44 13.34 -16.17 28.03
N SER A 45 13.52 -16.79 29.19
CA SER A 45 12.70 -17.94 29.63
C SER A 45 11.35 -17.50 30.23
N SER A 46 11.20 -16.20 30.52
CA SER A 46 10.01 -15.61 31.13
C SER A 46 8.97 -15.12 30.11
N VAL A 47 9.29 -15.14 28.82
CA VAL A 47 8.43 -14.65 27.73
C VAL A 47 8.00 -15.78 26.80
N PRO A 48 6.79 -15.72 26.22
CA PRO A 48 6.29 -16.72 25.29
C PRO A 48 6.97 -16.70 23.91
N TYR A 49 7.64 -15.59 23.56
CA TYR A 49 8.28 -15.36 22.25
C TYR A 49 9.79 -15.13 22.42
N PRO A 50 10.59 -16.18 22.61
CA PRO A 50 12.03 -16.06 22.86
C PRO A 50 12.82 -15.47 21.67
N GLU A 51 12.25 -15.51 20.46
CA GLU A 51 12.79 -14.85 19.28
C GLU A 51 12.91 -13.33 19.42
N LEU A 52 12.14 -12.70 20.32
CA LEU A 52 12.21 -11.26 20.61
C LEU A 52 13.53 -10.81 21.25
N ALA A 53 14.36 -11.75 21.72
CA ALA A 53 15.68 -11.42 22.23
C ALA A 53 16.67 -11.01 21.11
N ASP A 54 16.36 -11.33 19.85
CA ASP A 54 17.23 -11.10 18.70
C ASP A 54 16.43 -10.56 17.51
N PRO A 55 16.72 -9.33 17.03
CA PRO A 55 15.97 -8.72 15.94
C PRO A 55 15.94 -9.52 14.63
N ASP A 56 17.01 -10.25 14.31
CA ASP A 56 17.08 -11.03 13.07
C ASP A 56 16.23 -12.31 13.19
N ARG A 57 16.21 -12.94 14.37
CA ARG A 57 15.31 -14.05 14.65
C ARG A 57 13.85 -13.61 14.65
N TYR A 58 13.53 -12.47 15.25
CA TYR A 58 12.19 -11.89 15.20
C TYR A 58 11.75 -11.61 13.76
N TRP A 59 12.64 -11.05 12.93
CA TRP A 59 12.35 -10.82 11.51
C TRP A 59 12.00 -12.12 10.78
N GLU A 60 12.86 -13.14 10.90
CA GLU A 60 12.67 -14.41 10.19
C GLU A 60 11.48 -15.22 10.72
N ALA A 61 11.23 -15.21 12.03
CA ALA A 61 10.18 -16.01 12.65
C ALA A 61 8.78 -15.36 12.57
N THR A 62 8.71 -14.02 12.62
CA THR A 62 7.43 -13.31 12.76
C THR A 62 7.16 -12.36 11.60
N VAL A 63 8.01 -11.35 11.40
CA VAL A 63 7.68 -10.23 10.51
C VAL A 63 7.65 -10.67 9.05
N LYS A 64 8.65 -11.45 8.62
CA LYS A 64 8.76 -11.92 7.23
C LYS A 64 7.61 -12.85 6.83
N PRO A 65 7.23 -13.88 7.62
CA PRO A 65 6.05 -14.69 7.34
C PRO A 65 4.75 -13.88 7.25
N GLN A 66 4.55 -12.91 8.15
CA GLN A 66 3.36 -12.04 8.13
C GLN A 66 3.33 -11.16 6.88
N THR A 67 4.46 -10.53 6.54
CA THR A 67 4.64 -9.74 5.31
C THR A 67 4.29 -10.56 4.07
N GLN A 68 4.79 -11.80 4.00
CA GLN A 68 4.50 -12.71 2.89
C GLN A 68 3.02 -13.11 2.85
N SER A 69 2.41 -13.38 4.00
CA SER A 69 0.99 -13.73 4.08
C SER A 69 0.09 -12.60 3.58
N ILE A 70 0.31 -11.36 4.03
CA ILE A 70 -0.44 -10.18 3.57
C ILE A 70 -0.35 -10.07 2.05
N ARG A 71 0.88 -10.11 1.53
CA ARG A 71 1.14 -9.99 0.09
C ARG A 71 0.42 -11.08 -0.70
N SER A 72 0.58 -12.35 -0.33
CA SER A 72 -0.06 -13.46 -1.05
C SER A 72 -1.58 -13.35 -1.01
N SER A 73 -2.18 -13.06 0.15
CA SER A 73 -3.63 -12.95 0.27
C SER A 73 -4.20 -11.81 -0.57
N VAL A 74 -3.54 -10.65 -0.62
CA VAL A 74 -4.02 -9.54 -1.46
C VAL A 74 -3.82 -9.82 -2.95
N ILE A 75 -2.70 -10.45 -3.35
CA ILE A 75 -2.49 -10.87 -4.73
C ILE A 75 -3.59 -11.84 -5.17
N GLU A 76 -3.93 -12.84 -4.36
CA GLU A 76 -5.02 -13.78 -4.66
C GLU A 76 -6.37 -13.06 -4.85
N ILE A 77 -6.65 -12.04 -4.04
CA ILE A 77 -7.87 -11.21 -4.20
C ILE A 77 -7.82 -10.41 -5.50
N ALA A 78 -6.66 -9.84 -5.85
CA ALA A 78 -6.49 -9.05 -7.06
C ALA A 78 -6.58 -9.91 -8.33
N GLU A 79 -6.00 -11.12 -8.32
CA GLU A 79 -6.12 -12.11 -9.41
C GLU A 79 -7.57 -12.60 -9.57
N TRP A 80 -8.27 -12.83 -8.45
CA TRP A 80 -9.71 -13.14 -8.48
C TRP A 80 -10.50 -12.00 -9.15
N LEU A 81 -10.20 -10.75 -8.80
CA LEU A 81 -10.85 -9.59 -9.40
C LEU A 81 -10.53 -9.49 -10.90
N GLU A 82 -9.27 -9.65 -11.28
CA GLU A 82 -8.83 -9.67 -12.69
C GLU A 82 -9.65 -10.69 -13.49
N GLN A 83 -9.73 -11.93 -13.01
CA GLN A 83 -10.49 -12.97 -13.69
C GLN A 83 -11.99 -12.65 -13.77
N ARG A 84 -12.56 -12.06 -12.72
CA ARG A 84 -13.97 -11.66 -12.71
C ARG A 84 -14.24 -10.57 -13.75
N ILE A 85 -13.34 -9.59 -13.86
CA ILE A 85 -13.40 -8.51 -14.85
C ILE A 85 -13.26 -9.07 -16.26
N ILE A 86 -12.31 -9.98 -16.50
CA ILE A 86 -12.13 -10.64 -17.81
C ILE A 86 -13.42 -11.32 -18.26
N THR A 87 -14.07 -12.10 -17.39
CA THR A 87 -15.34 -12.76 -17.74
C THR A 87 -16.46 -11.77 -18.07
N THR A 88 -16.59 -10.66 -17.33
CA THR A 88 -17.58 -9.63 -17.67
C THR A 88 -17.22 -8.89 -18.97
N MET A 89 -15.92 -8.71 -19.24
CA MET A 89 -15.41 -8.13 -20.48
C MET A 89 -15.70 -8.99 -21.71
N GLU A 90 -15.64 -10.32 -21.60
CA GLU A 90 -16.00 -11.24 -22.70
C GLU A 90 -17.48 -11.08 -23.11
N VAL A 91 -18.37 -10.86 -22.13
CA VAL A 91 -19.79 -10.56 -22.39
C VAL A 91 -19.93 -9.20 -23.08
N ALA A 92 -19.24 -8.18 -22.58
CA ALA A 92 -19.22 -6.83 -23.17
C ALA A 92 -18.76 -6.84 -24.64
N GLU A 93 -17.68 -7.57 -24.92
CA GLU A 93 -17.13 -7.71 -26.25
C GLU A 93 -18.11 -8.44 -27.18
N THR A 94 -18.80 -9.47 -26.68
CA THR A 94 -19.82 -10.20 -27.44
C THR A 94 -21.00 -9.29 -27.81
N ASP A 95 -21.45 -8.44 -26.89
CA ASP A 95 -22.51 -7.46 -27.14
C ASP A 95 -22.09 -6.43 -28.19
N LEU A 96 -20.85 -5.93 -28.12
CA LEU A 96 -20.29 -5.00 -29.09
C LEU A 96 -20.17 -5.62 -30.49
N LYS A 97 -19.67 -6.86 -30.58
CA LYS A 97 -19.61 -7.60 -31.86
C LYS A 97 -21.00 -7.82 -32.44
N SER A 98 -21.98 -8.19 -31.61
CA SER A 98 -23.36 -8.39 -32.05
C SER A 98 -24.00 -7.10 -32.59
N MET A 99 -23.69 -5.95 -31.98
CA MET A 99 -24.12 -4.64 -32.50
C MET A 99 -23.51 -4.35 -33.87
N VAL A 100 -22.21 -4.58 -34.04
CA VAL A 100 -21.51 -4.40 -35.32
C VAL A 100 -22.09 -5.31 -36.40
N ASP A 101 -22.28 -6.60 -36.08
CA ASP A 101 -22.80 -7.59 -37.02
C ASP A 101 -24.25 -7.26 -37.44
N ALA A 102 -25.08 -6.79 -36.50
CA ALA A 102 -26.45 -6.35 -36.81
C ALA A 102 -26.47 -5.12 -37.73
N ALA A 103 -25.58 -4.14 -37.50
CA ALA A 103 -25.46 -2.96 -38.34
C ALA A 103 -24.90 -3.31 -39.74
N ALA A 104 -23.97 -4.27 -39.84
CA ALA A 104 -23.42 -4.70 -41.11
C ALA A 104 -24.41 -5.54 -41.94
N ALA A 105 -25.30 -6.30 -41.29
CA ALA A 105 -26.33 -7.08 -41.96
C ALA A 105 -27.42 -6.22 -42.62
N ASP A 106 -27.68 -5.02 -42.08
CA ASP A 106 -28.60 -4.04 -42.64
C ASP A 106 -28.01 -2.61 -42.55
N PRO A 107 -27.05 -2.27 -43.43
CA PRO A 107 -26.33 -1.00 -43.34
C PRO A 107 -27.16 0.21 -43.80
N GLY A 108 -28.39 -0.02 -44.27
CA GLY A 108 -29.26 1.02 -44.79
C GLY A 108 -28.83 1.57 -46.17
N LEU A 109 -29.39 2.73 -46.53
CA LEU A 109 -29.14 3.39 -47.81
C LEU A 109 -27.85 4.22 -47.83
N ASP A 110 -27.30 4.55 -46.66
CA ASP A 110 -26.07 5.31 -46.48
C ASP A 110 -25.16 4.58 -45.47
N PRO A 111 -24.35 3.63 -45.95
CA PRO A 111 -23.44 2.86 -45.09
C PRO A 111 -22.41 3.72 -44.34
N ASP A 112 -22.01 4.87 -44.89
CA ASP A 112 -21.04 5.77 -44.26
C ASP A 112 -21.64 6.49 -43.05
N ALA A 113 -22.91 6.88 -43.14
CA ALA A 113 -23.66 7.42 -42.00
C ALA A 113 -23.82 6.35 -40.90
N THR A 114 -24.25 5.14 -41.27
CA THR A 114 -24.39 4.01 -40.33
C THR A 114 -23.07 3.69 -39.63
N ARG A 115 -21.96 3.66 -40.38
CA ARG A 115 -20.61 3.46 -39.83
C ARG A 115 -20.24 4.52 -38.80
N THR A 116 -20.55 5.79 -39.09
CA THR A 116 -20.23 6.93 -38.20
C THR A 116 -21.02 6.85 -36.89
N GLU A 117 -22.31 6.54 -36.96
CA GLU A 117 -23.15 6.35 -35.78
C GLU A 117 -22.70 5.15 -34.93
N LEU A 118 -22.38 4.03 -35.60
CA LEU A 118 -21.87 2.83 -34.95
C LEU A 118 -20.52 3.08 -34.26
N ALA A 119 -19.60 3.79 -34.92
CA ALA A 119 -18.31 4.15 -34.34
C ALA A 119 -18.48 4.96 -33.05
N ALA A 120 -19.36 5.96 -33.06
CA ALA A 120 -19.66 6.76 -31.87
C ALA A 120 -20.24 5.91 -30.73
N ALA A 121 -21.16 4.98 -31.03
CA ALA A 121 -21.74 4.10 -30.03
C ALA A 121 -20.73 3.08 -29.45
N VAL A 122 -19.84 2.55 -30.28
CA VAL A 122 -18.74 1.67 -29.85
C VAL A 122 -17.75 2.44 -28.98
N ASP A 123 -17.32 3.63 -29.40
CA ASP A 123 -16.40 4.47 -28.65
C ASP A 123 -16.97 4.83 -27.27
N GLU A 124 -18.23 5.25 -27.20
CA GLU A 124 -18.89 5.57 -25.92
C GLU A 124 -18.86 4.39 -24.95
N ARG A 125 -19.17 3.18 -25.44
CA ARG A 125 -19.15 1.96 -24.61
C ARG A 125 -17.73 1.58 -24.19
N CYS A 126 -16.75 1.68 -25.07
CA CYS A 126 -15.35 1.40 -24.74
C CYS A 126 -14.79 2.41 -23.72
N ILE A 127 -15.15 3.70 -23.82
CA ILE A 127 -14.80 4.72 -22.83
C ILE A 127 -15.43 4.39 -21.48
N ALA A 128 -16.70 3.99 -21.45
CA ALA A 128 -17.37 3.58 -20.23
C ALA A 128 -16.63 2.41 -19.55
N LEU A 129 -16.27 1.36 -20.31
CA LEU A 129 -15.51 0.23 -19.79
C LEU A 129 -14.12 0.64 -19.28
N HIS A 130 -13.44 1.56 -19.98
CA HIS A 130 -12.15 2.10 -19.54
C HIS A 130 -12.25 2.81 -18.19
N HIS A 131 -13.26 3.66 -18.00
CA HIS A 131 -13.48 4.31 -16.71
C HIS A 131 -13.73 3.30 -15.58
N GLN A 132 -14.46 2.22 -15.85
CA GLN A 132 -14.69 1.18 -14.87
C GLN A 132 -13.41 0.40 -14.53
N MET A 133 -12.55 0.14 -15.51
CA MET A 133 -11.26 -0.50 -15.27
C MET A 133 -10.29 0.40 -14.49
N ALA A 134 -10.35 1.72 -14.69
CA ALA A 134 -9.56 2.65 -13.90
C ALA A 134 -9.90 2.56 -12.39
N GLU A 135 -11.14 2.20 -12.04
CA GLU A 135 -11.56 1.99 -10.65
C GLU A 135 -10.86 0.81 -9.96
N VAL A 136 -10.22 -0.12 -10.70
CA VAL A 136 -9.46 -1.26 -10.12
C VAL A 136 -8.33 -0.80 -9.21
N THR A 137 -7.65 0.30 -9.59
CA THR A 137 -6.58 0.90 -8.77
C THR A 137 -7.09 1.37 -7.40
N THR A 138 -8.41 1.56 -7.26
CA THR A 138 -9.02 2.01 -6.02
C THR A 138 -9.31 0.87 -5.05
N VAL A 139 -9.05 -0.39 -5.40
CA VAL A 139 -9.26 -1.55 -4.51
C VAL A 139 -8.43 -1.45 -3.24
N LEU A 140 -7.27 -0.80 -3.31
CA LEU A 140 -6.42 -0.56 -2.15
C LEU A 140 -6.97 0.58 -1.29
N PRO A 141 -6.88 0.48 0.05
CA PRO A 141 -7.25 1.58 0.94
C PRO A 141 -6.31 2.76 0.72
N ARG A 142 -6.89 3.97 0.63
CA ARG A 142 -6.15 5.22 0.35
C ARG A 142 -5.34 5.72 1.54
N GLU A 143 -5.82 5.45 2.75
CA GLU A 143 -5.16 5.86 3.98
C GLU A 143 -5.08 4.65 4.91
N LEU A 144 -3.87 4.38 5.39
CA LEU A 144 -3.63 3.33 6.36
C LEU A 144 -3.10 3.94 7.66
N PRO A 145 -3.56 3.44 8.83
CA PRO A 145 -3.17 3.99 10.12
C PRO A 145 -1.68 3.81 10.45
N VAL A 146 -0.92 3.09 9.62
CA VAL A 146 0.53 2.86 9.80
C VAL A 146 1.32 4.16 9.89
N HIS A 147 0.95 5.21 9.14
CA HIS A 147 1.65 6.50 9.21
C HIS A 147 1.52 7.14 10.59
N GLN A 148 0.34 7.05 11.21
CA GLN A 148 0.12 7.53 12.58
C GLN A 148 0.91 6.71 13.59
N ALA A 149 0.94 5.38 13.44
CA ALA A 149 1.73 4.50 14.31
C ALA A 149 3.23 4.79 14.20
N ARG A 150 3.75 4.99 12.98
CA ARG A 150 5.15 5.37 12.73
C ARG A 150 5.51 6.70 13.36
N GLN A 151 4.67 7.72 13.18
CA GLN A 151 4.91 9.03 13.78
C GLN A 151 4.93 8.92 15.32
N THR A 152 3.96 8.20 15.90
CA THR A 152 3.89 8.03 17.36
C THR A 152 5.12 7.29 17.90
N ALA A 153 5.61 6.26 17.20
CA ALA A 153 6.81 5.53 17.58
C ALA A 153 8.07 6.43 17.53
N ALA A 154 8.19 7.27 16.50
CA ALA A 154 9.28 8.24 16.38
C ALA A 154 9.25 9.29 17.50
N ASP A 155 8.06 9.84 17.80
CA ASP A 155 7.87 10.81 18.89
C ASP A 155 8.18 10.18 20.26
N ALA A 156 7.78 8.92 20.48
CA ALA A 156 8.12 8.19 21.69
C ALA A 156 9.63 7.99 21.85
N MET A 157 10.34 7.67 20.76
CA MET A 157 11.81 7.53 20.78
C MET A 157 12.48 8.87 21.11
N ARG A 158 12.02 9.95 20.47
CA ARG A 158 12.49 11.31 20.74
C ARG A 158 12.30 11.71 22.18
N ALA A 159 11.14 11.41 22.76
CA ALA A 159 10.84 11.72 24.15
C ALA A 159 11.81 11.01 25.10
N VAL A 160 12.09 9.72 24.87
CA VAL A 160 13.08 8.96 25.65
C VAL A 160 14.49 9.53 25.47
N ALA A 161 14.90 9.83 24.23
CA ALA A 161 16.20 10.43 23.96
C ALA A 161 16.37 11.79 24.66
N SER A 162 15.32 12.62 24.64
CA SER A 162 15.31 13.93 25.29
C SER A 162 15.43 13.79 26.81
N ALA A 163 14.65 12.89 27.42
CA ALA A 163 14.73 12.63 28.86
C ALA A 163 16.10 12.08 29.28
N ASP A 164 16.70 11.18 28.49
CA ASP A 164 18.04 10.66 28.73
C ASP A 164 19.09 11.78 28.71
N VAL A 165 19.03 12.66 27.70
CA VAL A 165 19.95 13.81 27.61
C VAL A 165 19.73 14.75 28.78
N GLU A 166 18.48 15.12 29.10
CA GLU A 166 18.18 15.96 30.26
C GLU A 166 18.72 15.38 31.57
N GLY A 167 18.60 14.07 31.77
CA GLY A 167 19.17 13.37 32.92
C GLY A 167 20.70 13.49 33.02
N LEU A 168 21.40 13.56 31.90
CA LEU A 168 22.85 13.76 31.83
C LEU A 168 23.28 15.20 32.16
N LYS A 169 22.39 16.18 32.07
CA LYS A 169 22.70 17.59 32.36
C LYS A 169 23.27 17.75 33.77
N ALA A 170 22.65 17.12 34.75
CA ALA A 170 23.09 17.23 36.14
C ALA A 170 24.50 16.67 36.38
N ALA A 171 24.88 15.61 35.66
CA ALA A 171 26.25 15.09 35.71
C ALA A 171 27.23 16.06 35.05
N TYR A 172 26.91 16.54 33.85
CA TYR A 172 27.72 17.52 33.12
C TYR A 172 27.98 18.80 33.93
N MET A 173 26.94 19.37 34.56
CA MET A 173 27.08 20.59 35.37
C MET A 173 27.99 20.39 36.59
N ARG A 174 27.94 19.20 37.21
CA ARG A 174 28.85 18.85 38.32
C ARG A 174 30.29 18.70 37.85
N ASP A 175 30.50 18.06 36.71
CA ASP A 175 31.84 17.83 36.15
C ASP A 175 32.49 19.11 35.62
N ALA A 176 31.69 20.05 35.11
CA ALA A 176 32.18 21.36 34.65
C ALA A 176 32.82 22.20 35.78
N GLY A 177 32.30 22.10 37.01
CA GLY A 177 32.84 22.80 38.18
C GLY A 177 32.94 24.33 38.02
N GLY A 178 33.81 24.97 38.80
CA GLY A 178 34.16 26.39 38.64
C GLY A 178 33.28 27.41 39.37
N ASP A 179 33.54 28.68 39.11
CA ASP A 179 32.76 29.81 39.61
C ASP A 179 31.46 30.01 38.81
N GLU A 180 30.66 31.01 39.17
CA GLU A 180 29.38 31.29 38.51
C GLU A 180 29.50 31.58 37.02
N ASP A 181 30.62 32.15 36.56
CA ASP A 181 30.84 32.46 35.15
C ASP A 181 31.14 31.18 34.35
N HIS A 182 31.91 30.25 34.92
CA HIS A 182 32.14 28.93 34.34
C HIS A 182 30.85 28.09 34.28
N GLN A 183 30.03 28.15 35.33
CA GLN A 183 28.73 27.47 35.36
C GLN A 183 27.78 28.05 34.30
N ARG A 184 27.69 29.39 34.15
CA ARG A 184 26.89 30.02 33.08
C ARG A 184 27.36 29.63 31.69
N PHE A 185 28.67 29.59 31.46
CA PHE A 185 29.22 29.15 30.17
C PHE A 185 28.88 27.68 29.87
N ALA A 186 28.99 26.80 30.88
CA ALA A 186 28.63 25.39 30.74
C ALA A 186 27.12 25.21 30.45
N GLU A 187 26.24 25.96 31.12
CA GLU A 187 24.80 25.93 30.82
C GLU A 187 24.49 26.35 29.38
N GLN A 188 25.15 27.41 28.90
CA GLN A 188 25.00 27.87 27.53
C GLN A 188 25.46 26.80 26.53
N GLN A 189 26.65 26.24 26.74
CA GLN A 189 27.18 25.18 25.87
C GLN A 189 26.27 23.95 25.86
N TRP A 190 25.76 23.54 27.03
CA TRP A 190 24.82 22.43 27.13
C TRP A 190 23.57 22.68 26.29
N SER A 191 22.98 23.88 26.41
CA SER A 191 21.78 24.27 25.68
C SER A 191 22.00 24.33 24.17
N GLU A 192 23.12 24.92 23.73
CA GLU A 192 23.45 25.08 22.29
C GLU A 192 23.58 23.74 21.57
N THR A 193 24.07 22.71 22.27
CA THR A 193 24.31 21.37 21.70
C THR A 193 23.27 20.33 22.13
N PHE A 194 22.16 20.76 22.76
CA PHE A 194 21.12 19.85 23.25
C PHE A 194 20.47 19.04 22.12
N ALA A 195 20.05 19.71 21.04
CA ALA A 195 19.40 19.05 19.90
C ALA A 195 20.29 17.99 19.24
N GLU A 196 21.59 18.29 19.10
CA GLU A 196 22.58 17.34 18.55
C GLU A 196 22.77 16.12 19.45
N ARG A 197 22.81 16.32 20.78
CA ARG A 197 22.87 15.20 21.74
C ARG A 197 21.62 14.34 21.69
N VAL A 198 20.44 14.95 21.57
CA VAL A 198 19.18 14.20 21.41
C VAL A 198 19.20 13.40 20.12
N ALA A 199 19.56 14.00 18.98
CA ALA A 199 19.65 13.29 17.71
C ALA A 199 20.66 12.13 17.75
N HIS A 200 21.82 12.33 18.41
CA HIS A 200 22.78 11.25 18.64
C HIS A 200 22.19 10.12 19.48
N ARG A 201 21.47 10.46 20.56
CA ARG A 201 20.83 9.48 21.44
C ARG A 201 19.70 8.74 20.73
N GLU A 202 18.87 9.41 19.93
CA GLU A 202 17.86 8.80 19.05
C GLU A 202 18.51 7.75 18.13
N ALA A 203 19.63 8.09 17.48
CA ALA A 203 20.34 7.15 16.60
C ALA A 203 20.85 5.91 17.35
N MET A 204 21.31 6.07 18.59
CA MET A 204 21.68 4.92 19.45
C MET A 204 20.47 4.07 19.84
N LEU A 205 19.35 4.72 20.19
CA LEU A 205 18.11 4.03 20.54
C LEU A 205 17.55 3.26 19.35
N ALA A 206 17.58 3.83 18.14
CA ALA A 206 17.12 3.17 16.92
C ALA A 206 17.84 1.83 16.65
N GLY A 207 19.10 1.69 17.09
CA GLY A 207 19.87 0.45 17.01
C GLY A 207 19.63 -0.53 18.15
N SER A 208 18.96 -0.12 19.24
CA SER A 208 18.71 -1.01 20.37
C SER A 208 17.50 -1.92 20.10
N PRO A 209 17.47 -3.15 20.65
CA PRO A 209 16.48 -4.13 20.23
C PRO A 209 15.02 -3.67 20.38
N PRO A 210 14.56 -3.03 21.47
CA PRO A 210 13.14 -2.66 21.60
C PRO A 210 12.63 -1.75 20.48
N TRP A 211 13.45 -0.76 20.08
CA TRP A 211 13.12 0.14 18.98
C TRP A 211 13.33 -0.50 17.61
N ARG A 212 14.37 -1.33 17.48
CA ARG A 212 14.64 -2.06 16.25
C ARG A 212 13.49 -3.01 15.89
N HIS A 213 12.88 -3.68 16.88
CA HIS A 213 11.74 -4.57 16.66
C HIS A 213 10.49 -3.82 16.18
N GLN A 214 10.20 -2.65 16.76
CA GLN A 214 9.12 -1.79 16.26
C GLN A 214 9.35 -1.37 14.81
N GLU A 215 10.58 -0.96 14.47
CA GLU A 215 10.94 -0.56 13.11
C GLU A 215 10.81 -1.73 12.12
N LEU A 216 11.20 -2.94 12.51
CA LEU A 216 11.03 -4.14 11.68
C LEU A 216 9.55 -4.41 11.40
N ALA A 217 8.69 -4.33 12.41
CA ALA A 217 7.24 -4.53 12.24
C ALA A 217 6.62 -3.50 11.28
N LEU A 218 6.99 -2.22 11.43
CA LEU A 218 6.53 -1.14 10.55
C LEU A 218 7.01 -1.33 9.11
N VAL A 219 8.31 -1.55 8.91
CA VAL A 219 8.90 -1.72 7.57
C VAL A 219 8.40 -2.99 6.89
N GLY A 220 8.17 -4.07 7.64
CA GLY A 220 7.57 -5.29 7.10
C GLY A 220 6.19 -5.02 6.49
N TYR A 221 5.32 -4.36 7.24
CA TYR A 221 3.99 -3.99 6.78
C TYR A 221 4.02 -3.03 5.59
N GLU A 222 4.83 -1.97 5.64
CA GLU A 222 4.97 -1.01 4.54
C GLU A 222 5.49 -1.65 3.25
N ARG A 223 6.44 -2.59 3.36
CA ARG A 223 6.93 -3.36 2.21
C ARG A 223 5.85 -4.26 1.62
N ALA A 224 5.06 -4.93 2.47
CA ALA A 224 3.94 -5.74 1.98
C ALA A 224 2.95 -4.90 1.17
N LEU A 225 2.64 -3.69 1.64
CA LEU A 225 1.73 -2.78 0.95
C LEU A 225 2.29 -2.28 -0.38
N ALA A 226 3.57 -1.87 -0.42
CA ALA A 226 4.19 -1.41 -1.65
C ALA A 226 4.25 -2.51 -2.72
N ASP A 227 4.58 -3.75 -2.32
CA ASP A 227 4.55 -4.91 -3.22
C ASP A 227 3.13 -5.15 -3.78
N VAL A 228 2.12 -4.99 -2.92
CA VAL A 228 0.69 -5.14 -3.28
C VAL A 228 0.22 -4.03 -4.22
N GLU A 229 0.62 -2.78 -3.98
CA GLU A 229 0.32 -1.62 -4.84
C GLU A 229 0.84 -1.85 -6.25
N HIS A 230 2.10 -2.27 -6.39
CA HIS A 230 2.66 -2.62 -7.68
C HIS A 230 1.93 -3.78 -8.37
N ALA A 231 1.46 -4.77 -7.63
CA ALA A 231 0.70 -5.89 -8.21
C ALA A 231 -0.67 -5.44 -8.75
N VAL A 232 -1.40 -4.62 -7.98
CA VAL A 232 -2.70 -4.08 -8.40
C VAL A 232 -2.57 -3.15 -9.61
N ASP A 233 -1.56 -2.28 -9.64
CA ASP A 233 -1.28 -1.41 -10.79
C ASP A 233 -0.96 -2.21 -12.05
N ALA A 234 -0.18 -3.30 -11.92
CA ALA A 234 0.12 -4.18 -13.02
C ALA A 234 -1.15 -4.85 -13.58
N ILE A 235 -2.05 -5.30 -12.70
CA ILE A 235 -3.35 -5.88 -13.10
C ILE A 235 -4.21 -4.83 -13.81
N ALA A 236 -4.35 -3.64 -13.24
CA ALA A 236 -5.13 -2.57 -13.85
C ALA A 236 -4.60 -2.22 -15.27
N THR A 237 -3.28 -2.17 -15.43
CA THR A 237 -2.64 -1.94 -16.73
C THR A 237 -2.96 -3.06 -17.72
N ARG A 238 -2.83 -4.34 -17.31
CA ARG A 238 -3.15 -5.49 -18.18
C ARG A 238 -4.60 -5.47 -18.66
N LEU A 239 -5.52 -5.09 -17.77
CA LEU A 239 -6.94 -5.01 -18.05
C LEU A 239 -7.26 -3.89 -19.06
N GLN A 240 -6.61 -2.73 -18.95
CA GLN A 240 -6.92 -1.57 -19.82
C GLN A 240 -6.41 -1.71 -21.26
N VAL A 241 -5.32 -2.44 -21.50
CA VAL A 241 -4.69 -2.53 -22.83
C VAL A 241 -5.67 -3.04 -23.92
N PRO A 242 -6.38 -4.17 -23.75
CA PRO A 242 -7.33 -4.68 -24.74
C PRO A 242 -8.42 -3.70 -25.16
N LEU A 243 -8.92 -2.86 -24.24
CA LEU A 243 -9.98 -1.90 -24.53
C LEU A 243 -9.54 -0.77 -25.47
N THR A 244 -8.24 -0.49 -25.56
CA THR A 244 -7.71 0.60 -26.38
C THR A 244 -7.78 0.26 -27.87
N GLU A 245 -7.61 -1.01 -28.22
CA GLU A 245 -7.59 -1.47 -29.61
C GLU A 245 -8.98 -1.91 -30.12
N LEU A 246 -9.88 -2.24 -29.20
CA LEU A 246 -11.18 -2.82 -29.50
C LEU A 246 -12.05 -1.99 -30.47
N PRO A 247 -12.18 -0.64 -30.34
CA PRO A 247 -12.98 0.14 -31.29
C PRO A 247 -12.49 0.03 -32.73
N GLY A 248 -11.17 0.09 -32.94
CA GLY A 248 -10.57 -0.03 -34.27
C GLY A 248 -10.82 -1.41 -34.90
N LEU A 249 -10.69 -2.47 -34.11
CA LEU A 249 -10.97 -3.84 -34.55
C LEU A 249 -12.45 -4.04 -34.91
N LEU A 250 -13.36 -3.46 -34.12
CA LEU A 250 -14.80 -3.53 -34.37
C LEU A 250 -15.19 -2.76 -35.65
N MET A 251 -14.60 -1.60 -35.91
CA MET A 251 -14.87 -0.85 -37.13
C MET A 251 -14.29 -1.52 -38.37
N ALA A 252 -13.10 -2.12 -38.28
CA ALA A 252 -12.55 -2.93 -39.37
C ALA A 252 -13.46 -4.11 -39.72
N ARG A 253 -14.03 -4.79 -38.71
CA ARG A 253 -15.00 -5.87 -38.90
C ARG A 253 -16.27 -5.41 -39.62
N PHE A 254 -16.80 -4.23 -39.29
CA PHE A 254 -17.93 -3.64 -40.00
C PHE A 254 -17.58 -3.42 -41.48
N ASP A 255 -16.45 -2.75 -41.74
CA ASP A 255 -15.99 -2.39 -43.09
C ASP A 255 -15.81 -3.64 -43.98
N GLU A 256 -15.22 -4.70 -43.44
CA GLU A 256 -15.06 -5.99 -44.13
C GLU A 256 -16.42 -6.65 -44.46
N SER A 257 -17.37 -6.59 -43.52
CA SER A 257 -18.68 -7.25 -43.66
C SER A 257 -19.61 -6.55 -44.66
N VAL A 258 -19.48 -5.23 -44.81
CA VAL A 258 -20.26 -4.45 -45.79
C VAL A 258 -19.66 -4.50 -47.19
N THR A 259 -18.34 -4.73 -47.33
CA THR A 259 -17.66 -4.75 -48.64
C THR A 259 -17.58 -6.13 -49.30
N LEU A 260 -17.66 -7.21 -48.54
CA LEU A 260 -17.67 -8.58 -49.08
C LEU A 260 -19.11 -9.02 -49.43
N PRO A 261 -19.41 -9.43 -50.67
CA PRO A 261 -20.72 -10.01 -50.99
C PRO A 261 -20.90 -11.35 -50.26
N ALA A 262 -22.05 -11.52 -49.61
CA ALA A 262 -22.46 -12.74 -48.89
C ALA A 262 -22.49 -14.00 -49.78
#